data_AF-A0A814JPF5-F1
#
_entry.id   AF-A0A814JPF5-F1
#
_cell.length_a   1.000
_cell.length_b   1.000
_cell.length_c   1.000
_cell.angle_alpha   90.00
_cell.angle_beta   90.00
_cell.angle_gamma   90.00
#
_symmetry.space_group_name_H-M   'P 1'
#
loop_
_entity.id
_entity.type
_entity.pdbx_description
1 polymer ?
#
loop_
_entity_poly.entity_id
_entity_poly.type
_entity_poly.pdbx_seq_one_letter_code
_entity_poly.pdbx_strand_id
1 'polypeptide(L)'
;MLTDINSSDLRLLPKDLAILNEFVSLFAHFAEATIKTQADKSPSISLVAPSSLGIYLDLQNELQNNCNHTLALCKVLLNPLKSRFGGLLEKLYINIDDSILKRSTYDPYSDNIFLISSLHDAKFKLNWIINSSLPESDKENICENIKKLTAAASALMTNTNHDNANENNSECGLSSVITPNNNKRKGLFSYFKTPNAKRTTVD
;
A
#
# COMPACT_ATOMS: atom_id res chain seq x y z
N MET A 1 20.41 25.09 -21.67
CA MET A 1 20.87 25.96 -20.57
C MET A 1 19.69 26.25 -19.66
N LEU A 2 19.62 25.57 -18.52
CA LEU A 2 18.64 25.80 -17.45
C LEU A 2 19.33 26.36 -16.19
N THR A 3 20.61 26.68 -16.30
CA THR A 3 21.51 27.06 -15.20
C THR A 3 21.72 28.56 -15.06
N ASP A 4 21.21 29.37 -16.00
CA ASP A 4 21.42 30.83 -16.01
C ASP A 4 20.23 31.62 -15.48
N ILE A 5 19.21 30.95 -14.93
CA ILE A 5 18.10 31.63 -14.28
C ILE A 5 18.51 31.86 -12.83
N ASN A 6 18.85 33.12 -12.50
CA ASN A 6 18.99 33.58 -11.12
C ASN A 6 17.75 33.11 -10.33
N SER A 7 17.97 32.27 -9.32
CA SER A 7 16.92 31.66 -8.48
C SER A 7 16.05 32.68 -7.71
N SER A 8 16.39 33.97 -7.77
CA SER A 8 15.62 35.08 -7.22
C SER A 8 14.36 35.46 -8.02
N ASP A 9 14.23 35.02 -9.27
CA ASP A 9 13.11 35.42 -10.16
C ASP A 9 12.03 34.34 -10.34
N LEU A 10 12.24 33.12 -9.80
CA LEU A 10 11.19 32.09 -9.75
C LEU A 10 10.23 32.35 -8.57
N ARG A 11 9.35 33.34 -8.74
CA ARG A 11 8.25 33.58 -7.81
C ARG A 11 7.04 32.75 -8.23
N LEU A 12 6.87 31.58 -7.63
CA LEU A 12 5.64 30.81 -7.77
C LEU A 12 4.46 31.65 -7.29
N LEU A 13 3.45 31.81 -8.14
CA LEU A 13 2.22 32.48 -7.75
C LEU A 13 1.46 31.59 -6.74
N PRO A 14 0.55 32.15 -5.94
CA PRO A 14 -0.29 31.34 -5.04
C PRO A 14 -1.03 30.20 -5.75
N LYS A 15 -1.41 30.42 -7.01
CA LYS A 15 -2.03 29.39 -7.87
C LYS A 15 -1.05 28.26 -8.20
N ASP A 16 0.20 28.57 -8.54
CA ASP A 16 1.21 27.57 -8.86
C ASP A 16 1.57 26.74 -7.63
N LEU A 17 1.62 27.38 -6.45
CA LEU A 17 1.78 26.69 -5.17
C LEU A 17 0.60 25.78 -4.84
N ALA A 18 -0.64 26.20 -5.12
CA ALA A 18 -1.82 25.36 -4.92
C ALA A 18 -1.79 24.11 -5.81
N ILE A 19 -1.48 24.28 -7.10
CA ILE A 19 -1.29 23.17 -8.04
C ILE A 19 -0.17 22.25 -7.55
N LEU A 20 1.00 22.78 -7.25
CA LEU A 20 2.14 21.98 -6.81
C LEU A 20 1.81 21.19 -5.53
N ASN A 21 1.12 21.81 -4.58
CA ASN A 21 0.68 21.14 -3.36
C ASN A 21 -0.27 19.98 -3.66
N GLU A 22 -1.25 20.14 -4.56
CA GLU A 22 -2.13 19.03 -4.95
C GLU A 22 -1.32 17.86 -5.54
N PHE A 23 -0.37 18.13 -6.43
CA PHE A 23 0.48 17.11 -7.05
C PHE A 23 1.40 16.40 -6.04
N VAL A 24 2.08 17.15 -5.18
CA VAL A 24 2.96 16.58 -4.14
C VAL A 24 2.14 15.69 -3.20
N SER A 25 0.95 16.16 -2.83
CA SER A 25 0.06 15.43 -1.95
C SER A 25 -0.41 14.12 -2.59
N LEU A 26 -0.76 14.13 -3.88
CA LEU A 26 -1.15 12.94 -4.64
C LEU A 26 0.00 11.91 -4.73
N PHE A 27 1.21 12.38 -5.03
CA PHE A 27 2.36 11.48 -5.20
C PHE A 27 2.95 10.98 -3.88
N ALA A 28 2.56 11.52 -2.72
CA ALA A 28 3.09 11.12 -1.42
C ALA A 28 2.93 9.61 -1.17
N HIS A 29 1.77 9.03 -1.49
CA HIS A 29 1.53 7.60 -1.32
C HIS A 29 2.33 6.73 -2.29
N PHE A 30 2.51 7.19 -3.54
CA PHE A 30 3.35 6.51 -4.52
C PHE A 30 4.82 6.52 -4.10
N ALA A 31 5.30 7.67 -3.61
CA ALA A 31 6.67 7.80 -3.11
C ALA A 31 6.90 6.88 -1.89
N GLU A 32 5.97 6.85 -0.93
CA GLU A 32 6.07 5.98 0.23
C GLU A 32 6.05 4.49 -0.14
N ALA A 33 5.17 4.09 -1.07
CA ALA A 33 5.13 2.72 -1.59
C ALA A 33 6.43 2.35 -2.33
N THR A 34 6.96 3.26 -3.14
CA THR A 34 8.22 3.05 -3.90
C THR A 34 9.40 2.85 -2.96
N ILE A 35 9.59 3.76 -2.00
CA ILE A 35 10.70 3.69 -1.04
C ILE A 35 10.67 2.37 -0.26
N LYS A 36 9.47 1.92 0.15
CA LYS A 36 9.33 0.70 0.96
C LYS A 36 9.48 -0.58 0.14
N THR A 37 9.00 -0.60 -1.09
CA THR A 37 9.08 -1.79 -1.95
C THR A 37 10.44 -1.96 -2.62
N GLN A 38 11.22 -0.88 -2.75
CA GLN A 38 12.61 -0.89 -3.22
C GLN A 38 13.64 -1.04 -2.09
N ALA A 39 13.21 -1.21 -0.83
CA ALA A 39 14.13 -1.37 0.27
C ALA A 39 14.77 -2.77 0.28
N ASP A 40 16.08 -2.84 0.08
CA ASP A 40 16.87 -4.10 0.00
C ASP A 40 16.79 -5.02 1.23
N LYS A 41 16.22 -4.54 2.35
CA LYS A 41 16.28 -5.21 3.67
C LYS A 41 14.95 -5.76 4.18
N SER A 42 13.85 -5.62 3.44
CA SER A 42 12.52 -6.04 3.89
C SER A 42 11.76 -6.81 2.81
N PRO A 43 11.03 -7.90 3.13
CA PRO A 43 10.21 -8.60 2.15
C PRO A 43 9.21 -7.64 1.51
N SER A 44 9.37 -7.38 0.21
CA SER A 44 8.52 -6.42 -0.52
C SER A 44 7.12 -6.96 -0.81
N ILE A 45 6.92 -8.27 -0.69
CA ILE A 45 5.67 -8.95 -1.06
C ILE A 45 4.49 -8.61 -0.14
N SER A 46 4.72 -8.48 1.18
CA SER A 46 3.68 -8.14 2.17
C SER A 46 3.18 -6.71 2.03
N LEU A 47 3.93 -5.84 1.35
CA LEU A 47 3.60 -4.44 1.08
C LEU A 47 2.69 -4.29 -0.13
N VAL A 48 2.69 -5.24 -1.06
CA VAL A 48 2.00 -5.12 -2.35
C VAL A 48 0.49 -4.91 -2.16
N ALA A 49 -0.17 -5.76 -1.37
CA ALA A 49 -1.61 -5.65 -1.18
C ALA A 49 -2.04 -4.37 -0.43
N PRO A 50 -1.44 -4.03 0.73
CA PRO A 50 -1.71 -2.79 1.43
C PRO A 50 -1.42 -1.53 0.60
N SER A 51 -0.29 -1.49 -0.12
CA SER A 51 0.07 -0.34 -0.94
C SER A 51 -0.86 -0.17 -2.13
N SER A 52 -1.20 -1.26 -2.82
CA SER A 52 -2.08 -1.20 -3.99
C SER A 52 -3.49 -0.76 -3.59
N LEU A 53 -4.03 -1.30 -2.49
CA LEU A 53 -5.33 -0.87 -1.97
C LEU A 53 -5.28 0.59 -1.50
N GLY A 54 -4.26 0.99 -0.74
CA GLY A 54 -4.16 2.35 -0.22
C GLY A 54 -4.04 3.39 -1.33
N ILE A 55 -3.22 3.15 -2.36
CA ILE A 55 -3.13 4.02 -3.54
C ILE A 55 -4.47 4.05 -4.29
N TYR A 56 -5.12 2.90 -4.47
CA TYR A 56 -6.42 2.83 -5.13
C TYR A 56 -7.48 3.69 -4.43
N LEU A 57 -7.63 3.53 -3.12
CA LEU A 57 -8.61 4.26 -2.32
C LEU A 57 -8.30 5.76 -2.27
N ASP A 58 -7.03 6.14 -2.21
CA ASP A 58 -6.62 7.54 -2.25
C ASP A 58 -6.98 8.20 -3.59
N LEU A 59 -6.69 7.54 -4.72
CA LEU A 59 -7.09 8.04 -6.03
C LEU A 59 -8.62 8.16 -6.18
N GLN A 60 -9.37 7.21 -5.64
CA GLN A 60 -10.84 7.27 -5.62
C GLN A 60 -11.35 8.44 -4.77
N ASN A 61 -10.75 8.64 -3.60
CA ASN A 61 -11.10 9.73 -2.71
C ASN A 61 -10.81 11.10 -3.36
N GLU A 62 -9.69 11.26 -4.07
CA GLU A 62 -9.37 12.50 -4.80
C GLU A 62 -10.36 12.77 -5.96
N LEU A 63 -10.85 11.71 -6.64
CA LEU A 63 -11.89 11.87 -7.66
C LEU A 63 -13.24 12.32 -7.07
N GLN A 64 -13.58 11.88 -5.86
CA GLN A 64 -14.83 12.21 -5.19
C GLN A 64 -14.81 13.60 -4.54
N ASN A 65 -13.64 14.04 -4.04
CA ASN A 65 -13.50 15.30 -3.31
C ASN A 65 -13.25 16.53 -4.20
N ASN A 66 -13.45 16.43 -5.53
CA ASN A 66 -13.33 17.54 -6.48
C ASN A 66 -12.00 18.29 -6.42
N CYS A 67 -10.86 17.59 -6.47
CA CYS A 67 -9.56 18.24 -6.64
C CYS A 67 -9.53 19.05 -7.95
N ASN A 68 -9.10 20.31 -7.89
CA ASN A 68 -9.23 21.25 -9.01
C ASN A 68 -8.22 20.98 -10.13
N HIS A 69 -7.06 20.42 -9.81
CA HIS A 69 -5.92 20.37 -10.72
C HIS A 69 -5.44 18.95 -11.04
N THR A 70 -5.63 18.00 -10.11
CA THR A 70 -5.14 16.61 -10.28
C THR A 70 -6.18 15.63 -10.83
N LEU A 71 -7.43 16.03 -11.05
CA LEU A 71 -8.53 15.14 -11.47
C LEU A 71 -8.18 14.30 -12.72
N ALA A 72 -7.65 14.95 -13.76
CA ALA A 72 -7.28 14.27 -14.99
C ALA A 72 -6.14 13.26 -14.76
N LEU A 73 -5.17 13.63 -13.93
CA LEU A 73 -4.06 12.75 -13.56
C LEU A 73 -4.56 11.53 -12.75
N CYS A 74 -5.47 11.72 -11.79
CA CYS A 74 -6.05 10.62 -11.02
C CYS A 74 -6.73 9.59 -11.94
N LYS A 75 -7.50 10.05 -12.94
CA LYS A 75 -8.13 9.17 -13.95
C LYS A 75 -7.08 8.38 -14.75
N VAL A 76 -6.01 9.06 -15.16
CA VAL A 76 -4.91 8.44 -15.92
C VAL A 76 -4.12 7.44 -15.08
N LEU A 77 -3.96 7.67 -13.78
CA LEU A 77 -3.24 6.76 -12.86
C LEU A 77 -4.07 5.55 -12.43
N LEU A 78 -5.39 5.69 -12.33
CA LEU A 78 -6.29 4.61 -11.92
C LEU A 78 -6.31 3.45 -12.92
N ASN A 79 -6.32 3.72 -14.22
CA ASN A 79 -6.43 2.68 -15.24
C ASN A 79 -5.22 1.72 -15.24
N PRO A 80 -3.96 2.20 -15.26
CA PRO A 80 -2.79 1.34 -15.10
C PRO A 80 -2.76 0.59 -13.78
N LEU A 81 -3.21 1.22 -12.67
CA LEU A 81 -3.28 0.56 -11.37
C LEU A 81 -4.26 -0.62 -11.40
N LYS A 82 -5.48 -0.40 -11.90
CA LYS A 82 -6.52 -1.44 -12.07
C LYS A 82 -6.07 -2.52 -13.04
N SER A 83 -5.47 -2.14 -14.17
CA SER A 83 -4.98 -3.09 -15.17
C SER A 83 -3.85 -3.96 -14.63
N ARG A 84 -2.99 -3.43 -13.76
CA ARG A 84 -1.84 -4.16 -13.22
C ARG A 84 -2.20 -5.02 -12.01
N PHE A 85 -3.00 -4.50 -11.09
CA PHE A 85 -3.36 -5.18 -9.84
C PHE A 85 -4.79 -5.72 -9.87
N GLY A 86 -5.31 -6.01 -11.06
CA GLY A 86 -6.71 -6.38 -11.29
C GLY A 86 -7.15 -7.56 -10.44
N GLY A 87 -6.47 -8.70 -10.58
CA GLY A 87 -6.81 -9.91 -9.82
C GLY A 87 -6.63 -9.76 -8.31
N LEU A 88 -5.75 -8.86 -7.84
CA LEU A 88 -5.65 -8.54 -6.42
C LEU A 88 -6.86 -7.73 -5.94
N LEU A 89 -7.22 -6.68 -6.68
CA LEU A 89 -8.32 -5.78 -6.31
C LEU A 89 -9.68 -6.51 -6.37
N GLU A 90 -9.88 -7.41 -7.32
CA GLU A 90 -11.07 -8.26 -7.40
C GLU A 90 -11.26 -9.13 -6.15
N LYS A 91 -10.17 -9.69 -5.61
CA LYS A 91 -10.21 -10.45 -4.34
C LYS A 91 -10.54 -9.59 -3.12
N LEU A 92 -10.41 -8.28 -3.26
CA LEU A 92 -10.84 -7.28 -2.27
C LEU A 92 -12.25 -6.76 -2.57
N TYR A 93 -13.02 -7.46 -3.40
CA TYR A 93 -14.38 -7.11 -3.84
C TYR A 93 -14.47 -5.76 -4.56
N ILE A 94 -13.37 -5.27 -5.12
CA ILE A 94 -13.36 -4.04 -5.91
C ILE A 94 -13.77 -4.39 -7.34
N ASN A 95 -14.86 -3.77 -7.81
CA ASN A 95 -15.32 -3.95 -9.18
C ASN A 95 -14.40 -3.24 -10.18
N ILE A 96 -13.91 -3.99 -11.17
CA ILE A 96 -13.04 -3.51 -12.24
C ILE A 96 -13.75 -3.79 -13.55
N ASP A 97 -13.80 -2.77 -14.40
CA ASP A 97 -14.35 -2.91 -15.75
C ASP A 97 -13.48 -3.87 -16.57
N ASP A 98 -14.12 -4.88 -17.16
CA ASP A 98 -13.51 -5.86 -18.06
C ASP A 98 -12.74 -5.20 -19.21
N SER A 99 -13.11 -3.99 -19.63
CA SER A 99 -12.40 -3.24 -20.67
C SER A 99 -10.98 -2.80 -20.27
N ILE A 100 -10.71 -2.71 -18.97
CA ILE A 100 -9.43 -2.27 -18.39
C ILE A 100 -8.52 -3.47 -18.10
N LEU A 101 -9.11 -4.64 -17.88
CA LEU A 101 -8.37 -5.87 -17.62
C LEU A 101 -7.67 -6.33 -18.89
N LYS A 102 -6.37 -6.09 -18.97
CA LYS A 102 -5.51 -6.82 -19.91
C LYS A 102 -5.43 -8.27 -19.45
N ARG A 103 -6.35 -9.11 -19.92
CA ARG A 103 -6.35 -10.56 -19.71
C ARG A 103 -5.15 -11.18 -20.44
N SER A 104 -3.96 -10.99 -19.88
CA SER A 104 -2.84 -11.91 -20.05
C SER A 104 -3.30 -13.30 -19.63
N THR A 105 -2.79 -14.36 -20.25
CA THR A 105 -3.03 -15.75 -19.82
C THR A 105 -2.61 -16.02 -18.38
N TYR A 106 -1.79 -15.13 -17.80
CA TYR A 106 -1.33 -15.19 -16.41
C TYR A 106 -1.33 -13.79 -15.79
N ASP A 107 -2.09 -13.59 -14.71
CA ASP A 107 -2.02 -12.41 -13.86
C ASP A 107 -1.22 -12.77 -12.59
N PRO A 108 0.03 -12.29 -12.43
CA PRO A 108 0.80 -12.59 -11.24
C PRO A 108 0.14 -12.05 -9.98
N TYR A 109 -0.58 -10.93 -10.05
CA TYR A 109 -1.18 -10.28 -8.88
C TYR A 109 -2.50 -10.92 -8.45
N SER A 110 -3.00 -11.91 -9.20
CA SER A 110 -4.13 -12.74 -8.79
C SER A 110 -3.72 -13.89 -7.85
N ASP A 111 -2.49 -13.95 -7.35
CA ASP A 111 -2.06 -14.98 -6.39
C ASP A 111 -2.51 -14.61 -4.95
N ASN A 112 -2.86 -15.62 -4.14
CA ASN A 112 -3.23 -15.44 -2.72
C ASN A 112 -2.03 -15.05 -1.85
N ILE A 113 -0.79 -15.28 -2.31
CA ILE A 113 0.42 -14.97 -1.56
C ILE A 113 0.47 -13.50 -1.12
N PHE A 114 -0.04 -12.55 -1.92
CA PHE A 114 -0.06 -11.13 -1.55
C PHE A 114 -0.99 -10.85 -0.38
N LEU A 115 -2.07 -11.60 -0.22
CA LEU A 115 -2.99 -11.46 0.91
C LEU A 115 -2.44 -12.17 2.16
N ILE A 116 -1.92 -13.39 1.97
CA ILE A 116 -1.36 -14.21 3.05
C ILE A 116 -0.12 -13.52 3.63
N SER A 117 0.79 -13.02 2.79
CA SER A 117 2.03 -12.38 3.25
C SER A 117 1.76 -11.12 4.07
N SER A 118 0.77 -10.30 3.69
CA SER A 118 0.38 -9.12 4.48
C SER A 118 -0.16 -9.47 5.86
N LEU A 119 -0.83 -10.63 6.03
CA LEU A 119 -1.26 -11.10 7.35
C LEU A 119 -0.06 -11.43 8.26
N HIS A 120 0.97 -12.06 7.70
CA HIS A 120 2.16 -12.49 8.44
C HIS A 120 3.13 -11.34 8.73
N ASP A 121 2.96 -10.19 8.09
CA ASP A 121 3.70 -9.00 8.39
C ASP A 121 3.17 -8.34 9.67
N ALA A 122 3.99 -8.33 10.72
CA ALA A 122 3.64 -7.77 12.02
C ALA A 122 3.20 -6.30 11.95
N LYS A 123 3.63 -5.55 10.93
CA LYS A 123 3.28 -4.15 10.71
C LYS A 123 1.85 -4.00 10.19
N PHE A 124 1.36 -4.92 9.37
CA PHE A 124 0.06 -4.81 8.71
C PHE A 124 -0.99 -5.71 9.37
N LYS A 125 -0.70 -7.01 9.47
CA LYS A 125 -1.70 -8.02 9.85
C LYS A 125 -2.96 -7.83 9.00
N LEU A 126 -4.13 -7.68 9.65
CA LEU A 126 -5.39 -7.32 8.99
C LEU A 126 -5.74 -5.83 9.10
N ASN A 127 -4.93 -5.02 9.80
CA ASN A 127 -5.27 -3.62 10.08
C ASN A 127 -5.44 -2.78 8.82
N TRP A 128 -4.75 -3.14 7.74
CA TRP A 128 -4.86 -2.47 6.44
C TRP A 128 -6.20 -2.65 5.73
N ILE A 129 -6.95 -3.71 6.07
CA ILE A 129 -8.33 -3.89 5.62
C ILE A 129 -9.28 -3.24 6.63
N ILE A 130 -9.10 -3.51 7.93
CA ILE A 130 -9.97 -3.01 9.00
C ILE A 130 -10.08 -1.48 8.96
N ASN A 131 -8.94 -0.80 8.79
CA ASN A 131 -8.85 0.66 8.78
C ASN A 131 -9.06 1.28 7.38
N SER A 132 -9.38 0.47 6.36
CA SER A 132 -9.65 0.98 5.02
C SER A 132 -11.04 1.61 4.90
N SER A 133 -11.29 2.34 3.81
CA SER A 133 -12.60 2.90 3.45
C SER A 133 -13.50 1.91 2.69
N LEU A 134 -13.16 0.61 2.68
CA LEU A 134 -14.03 -0.42 2.11
C LEU A 134 -15.34 -0.56 2.92
N PRO A 135 -16.42 -1.11 2.33
CA PRO A 135 -17.64 -1.46 3.06
C PRO A 135 -17.36 -2.46 4.19
N GLU A 136 -18.04 -2.33 5.33
CA GLU A 136 -17.78 -3.17 6.50
C GLU A 136 -18.07 -4.66 6.24
N SER A 137 -19.11 -4.95 5.47
CA SER A 137 -19.42 -6.30 4.98
C SER A 137 -18.26 -6.92 4.21
N ASP A 138 -17.58 -6.11 3.37
CA ASP A 138 -16.51 -6.59 2.53
C ASP A 138 -15.26 -6.81 3.38
N LYS A 139 -14.98 -5.91 4.33
CA LYS A 139 -13.85 -6.08 5.26
C LYS A 139 -13.93 -7.38 6.04
N GLU A 140 -15.09 -7.71 6.60
CA GLU A 140 -15.32 -8.95 7.34
C GLU A 140 -15.07 -10.17 6.45
N ASN A 141 -15.68 -10.18 5.25
CA ASN A 141 -15.53 -11.25 4.28
C ASN A 141 -14.08 -11.44 3.82
N ILE A 142 -13.37 -10.35 3.54
CA ILE A 142 -11.95 -10.38 3.15
C ILE A 142 -11.12 -10.93 4.31
N CYS A 143 -11.31 -10.43 5.54
CA CYS A 143 -10.55 -10.87 6.70
C CYS A 143 -10.74 -12.37 6.97
N GLU A 144 -11.99 -12.87 6.91
CA GLU A 144 -12.28 -14.29 7.06
C GLU A 144 -11.68 -15.12 5.92
N ASN A 145 -11.73 -14.63 4.69
CA ASN A 145 -11.08 -15.31 3.56
C ASN A 145 -9.56 -15.42 3.76
N ILE A 146 -8.90 -14.34 4.19
CA ILE A 146 -7.46 -14.35 4.44
C ILE A 146 -7.10 -15.36 5.54
N LYS A 147 -7.86 -15.40 6.64
CA LYS A 147 -7.65 -16.39 7.71
C LYS A 147 -7.79 -17.83 7.19
N LYS A 148 -8.80 -18.11 6.37
CA LYS A 148 -9.01 -19.43 5.75
C LYS A 148 -7.85 -19.81 4.82
N LEU A 149 -7.42 -18.88 3.97
CA LEU A 149 -6.28 -19.08 3.08
C LEU A 149 -4.99 -19.38 3.85
N THR A 150 -4.75 -18.66 4.95
CA THR A 150 -3.62 -18.92 5.84
C THR A 150 -3.71 -20.27 6.52
N ALA A 151 -4.86 -20.65 7.06
CA ALA A 151 -5.05 -21.97 7.68
C ALA A 151 -4.80 -23.11 6.68
N ALA A 152 -5.30 -22.97 5.45
CA ALA A 152 -5.07 -23.94 4.38
C ALA A 152 -3.60 -24.04 3.98
N ALA A 153 -2.89 -22.92 3.86
CA ALA A 153 -1.45 -22.90 3.55
C ALA A 153 -0.62 -23.57 4.66
N SER A 154 -0.96 -23.32 5.94
CA SER A 154 -0.31 -23.96 7.08
C SER A 154 -0.55 -25.47 7.10
N ALA A 155 -1.77 -25.92 6.83
CA ALA A 155 -2.10 -27.35 6.77
C ALA A 155 -1.35 -28.07 5.64
N LEU A 156 -1.16 -27.41 4.50
CA LEU A 156 -0.35 -27.95 3.40
C LEU A 156 1.11 -28.11 3.83
N MET A 157 1.67 -27.11 4.51
CA MET A 157 3.05 -27.15 5.03
C MET A 157 3.26 -28.24 6.08
N THR A 158 2.28 -28.51 6.95
CA THR A 158 2.40 -29.61 7.93
C THR A 158 2.40 -30.99 7.26
N ASN A 159 1.71 -31.14 6.13
CA ASN A 159 1.69 -32.39 5.38
C ASN A 159 2.98 -32.61 4.59
N THR A 160 3.63 -31.55 4.09
CA THR A 160 4.92 -31.64 3.38
C THR A 160 6.13 -31.66 4.32
N ASN A 161 6.04 -31.06 5.51
CA ASN A 161 7.11 -31.10 6.52
C ASN A 161 7.23 -32.46 7.21
N HIS A 162 6.22 -33.33 7.10
CA HIS A 162 6.36 -34.73 7.51
C HIS A 162 7.35 -35.51 6.63
N ASP A 163 7.67 -34.99 5.45
CA ASP A 163 8.60 -35.59 4.49
C ASP A 163 9.97 -34.87 4.42
N ASN A 164 10.14 -33.68 4.98
CA ASN A 164 11.40 -32.92 4.87
C ASN A 164 11.64 -32.03 6.11
N ALA A 165 12.16 -32.62 7.18
CA ALA A 165 12.69 -31.87 8.31
C ALA A 165 14.20 -31.64 8.11
N ASN A 166 14.62 -30.38 7.85
CA ASN A 166 15.88 -29.83 8.35
C ASN A 166 15.99 -28.30 8.13
N GLU A 167 16.24 -27.59 9.24
CA GLU A 167 17.05 -26.35 9.39
C GLU A 167 16.55 -25.03 8.75
N ASN A 168 16.70 -23.83 9.32
CA ASN A 168 17.24 -23.32 10.59
C ASN A 168 16.70 -21.88 10.80
N ASN A 169 16.53 -21.47 12.06
CA ASN A 169 16.06 -20.15 12.48
C ASN A 169 17.13 -19.05 12.30
N SER A 170 16.71 -17.81 11.99
CA SER A 170 17.51 -16.61 12.21
C SER A 170 16.61 -15.40 12.51
N GLU A 171 16.71 -14.89 13.74
CA GLU A 171 16.13 -13.62 14.19
C GLU A 171 17.01 -12.44 13.72
N CYS A 172 16.41 -11.31 13.34
CA CYS A 172 17.15 -10.05 13.21
C CYS A 172 16.29 -8.83 13.61
N GLY A 173 16.90 -7.96 14.43
CA GLY A 173 16.25 -6.94 15.24
C GLY A 173 15.78 -5.68 14.52
N LEU A 174 14.78 -5.02 15.14
CA LEU A 174 14.27 -3.72 14.75
C LEU A 174 15.26 -2.61 15.07
N SER A 175 15.54 -1.75 14.09
CA SER A 175 16.13 -0.42 14.32
C SER A 175 15.18 0.67 13.81
N SER A 176 14.98 1.69 14.64
CA SER A 176 14.02 2.78 14.50
C SER A 176 14.65 3.98 13.80
N VAL A 177 14.06 4.50 12.71
CA VAL A 177 14.49 5.80 12.17
C VAL A 177 13.34 6.59 11.50
N ILE A 178 13.17 7.80 12.06
CA ILE A 178 12.73 9.12 11.55
C ILE A 178 11.50 9.20 10.62
N THR A 179 10.49 9.93 11.10
CA THR A 179 9.30 10.34 10.34
C THR A 179 9.46 11.81 9.92
N PRO A 180 9.37 12.17 8.62
CA PRO A 180 9.26 13.57 8.24
C PRO A 180 7.84 14.08 8.56
N ASN A 181 7.81 15.25 9.20
CA ASN A 181 6.62 15.91 9.70
C ASN A 181 5.97 16.73 8.57
N ASN A 182 4.76 16.35 8.12
CA ASN A 182 3.90 17.24 7.34
C ASN A 182 2.41 16.96 7.64
N ASN A 183 1.78 17.92 8.31
CA ASN A 183 0.55 17.77 9.11
C ASN A 183 -0.78 17.90 8.33
N LYS A 184 -0.91 17.39 7.10
CA LYS A 184 -2.22 17.44 6.40
C LYS A 184 -2.71 16.15 5.74
N ARG A 185 -1.83 15.17 5.46
CA ARG A 185 -2.25 13.82 5.05
C ARG A 185 -1.60 12.77 5.94
N LYS A 186 -2.42 11.85 6.43
CA LYS A 186 -1.96 10.66 7.14
C LYS A 186 -1.23 9.79 6.11
N GLY A 187 0.06 9.51 6.34
CA GLY A 187 0.86 8.65 5.43
C GLY A 187 0.20 7.29 5.19
N LEU A 188 0.56 6.63 4.09
CA LEU A 188 -0.05 5.39 3.57
C LEU A 188 -0.20 4.31 4.65
N PHE A 189 0.76 4.29 5.57
CA PHE A 189 0.83 3.32 6.67
C PHE A 189 0.68 3.93 8.07
N SER A 190 0.34 5.21 8.16
CA SER A 190 0.20 5.91 9.43
C SER A 190 -0.99 5.38 10.25
N TYR A 191 -1.98 4.80 9.60
CA TYR A 191 -3.12 4.12 10.22
C TYR A 191 -2.75 2.76 10.86
N PHE A 192 -1.50 2.29 10.71
CA PHE A 192 -1.01 1.02 11.28
C PHE A 192 -0.06 1.20 12.45
N LYS A 193 0.24 2.45 12.84
CA LYS A 193 1.00 2.70 14.06
C LYS A 193 0.11 2.37 15.25
N THR A 194 0.46 1.31 15.99
CA THR A 194 -0.11 1.01 17.30
C THR A 194 0.08 2.21 18.24
N PRO A 195 -0.93 2.58 19.05
CA PRO A 195 -0.77 3.61 20.06
C PRO A 195 0.21 3.11 21.13
N ASN A 196 1.37 3.76 21.20
CA ASN A 196 2.32 3.81 22.30
C ASN A 196 2.76 2.48 22.97
N ALA A 197 3.94 1.99 22.55
CA ALA A 197 4.89 1.46 23.52
C ALA A 197 5.28 2.61 24.47
N LYS A 198 4.83 2.53 25.73
CA LYS A 198 5.23 3.46 26.78
C LYS A 198 6.76 3.50 26.86
N ARG A 199 7.33 4.70 26.82
CA ARG A 199 8.70 4.98 27.26
C ARG A 199 8.83 4.54 28.72
N THR A 200 9.55 3.45 28.97
CA THR A 200 10.20 3.22 30.25
C THR A 200 11.50 4.01 30.22
N THR A 201 11.49 5.20 30.82
CA THR A 201 12.71 5.80 31.36
C THR A 201 13.07 5.00 32.61
N VAL A 202 14.25 4.40 32.60
CA VAL A 202 14.89 3.86 33.80
C VAL A 202 15.94 4.89 34.20
N ASP A 203 15.79 5.44 35.41
CA ASP A 203 16.85 6.15 36.13
C ASP A 203 17.95 5.17 36.57
#